data_AF-A0A8J9W1W9-F1
#
_entry.id   AF-A0A8J9W1W9-F1
#
_cell.length_a   1.000
_cell.length_b   1.000
_cell.length_c   1.000
_cell.angle_alpha   90.00
_cell.angle_beta   90.00
_cell.angle_gamma   90.00
#
_symmetry.space_group_name_H-M   'P 1'
#
loop_
_entity.id
_entity.type
_entity.pdbx_description
1 polymer ?
#
loop_
_entity_poly.entity_id
_entity_poly.type
_entity_poly.pdbx_seq_one_letter_code
_entity_poly.pdbx_strand_id
1 'polypeptide(L)'
;MPQVGINAIQFFLILMAVPAQYFVSEMWGSTTEYQRAQAMRGLLVSFKDLKQNYLSLRSWRDWVRKTISSITSSPIEDNNVYSRGESPAYEVLQRRSPEGYYAGSTVPRSPRPVHVKYRVGQTIKHKRYGYRGVIIGWDNIAKAPPNWLLANHPADKPYWKKTPNYSVLVDERDRPDGQRTYVVEENMQIVYNMKIRHPDIEEYFDKFDGAQYLMRPWLRRIYPED
;
A
#
# COMPACT_ATOMS: atom_id res chain seq x y z
N MET A 1 53.25 -3.71 12.76
CA MET A 1 51.91 -3.27 12.31
C MET A 1 51.25 -4.39 11.49
N PRO A 2 50.32 -5.18 12.05
CA PRO A 2 49.57 -6.19 11.29
C PRO A 2 48.03 -6.02 11.34
N GLN A 3 47.48 -5.06 12.09
CA GLN A 3 46.02 -4.95 12.33
C GLN A 3 45.21 -4.48 11.11
N VAL A 4 45.82 -3.76 10.17
CA VAL A 4 45.12 -3.29 8.96
C VAL A 4 44.73 -4.45 8.05
N GLY A 5 45.55 -5.52 8.02
CA GLY A 5 45.26 -6.71 7.21
C GLY A 5 44.06 -7.50 7.70
N ILE A 6 43.91 -7.63 9.03
CA ILE A 6 42.81 -8.40 9.63
C ILE A 6 41.45 -7.73 9.36
N ASN A 7 41.39 -6.40 9.47
CA ASN A 7 40.16 -5.65 9.22
C ASN A 7 39.76 -5.66 7.73
N ALA A 8 40.74 -5.61 6.82
CA ALA A 8 40.48 -5.71 5.39
C ALA A 8 39.95 -7.10 5.01
N ILE A 9 40.48 -8.16 5.63
CA ILE A 9 40.02 -9.53 5.43
C ILE A 9 38.60 -9.71 5.98
N GLN A 10 38.31 -9.18 7.18
CA GLN A 10 36.95 -9.23 7.74
C GLN A 10 35.93 -8.51 6.85
N PHE A 11 36.27 -7.32 6.35
CA PHE A 11 35.37 -6.58 5.47
C PHE A 11 35.12 -7.32 4.15
N PHE A 12 36.16 -7.92 3.58
CA PHE A 12 36.05 -8.74 2.37
C PHE A 12 35.18 -9.99 2.59
N LEU A 13 35.34 -10.65 3.74
CA LEU A 13 34.54 -11.82 4.11
C LEU A 13 33.06 -11.46 4.27
N ILE A 14 32.73 -10.33 4.90
CA ILE A 14 31.35 -9.86 5.04
C ILE A 14 30.77 -9.49 3.66
N LEU A 15 31.55 -8.82 2.81
CA LEU A 15 31.13 -8.44 1.46
C LEU A 15 30.81 -9.66 0.58
N MET A 16 31.58 -10.74 0.73
CA MET A 16 31.42 -11.99 -0.04
C MET A 16 30.39 -12.96 0.56
N ALA A 17 29.92 -12.73 1.79
CA ALA A 17 29.00 -13.62 2.48
C ALA A 17 27.64 -13.75 1.78
N VAL A 18 27.08 -12.64 1.30
CA VAL A 18 25.74 -12.63 0.66
C VAL A 18 25.76 -13.32 -0.72
N PRO A 19 26.74 -13.06 -1.62
CA PRO A 19 26.89 -13.84 -2.85
C PRO A 19 27.17 -15.33 -2.60
N ALA A 20 27.99 -15.64 -1.60
CA ALA A 20 28.30 -17.02 -1.24
C ALA A 20 27.06 -17.76 -0.72
N GLN A 21 26.20 -17.11 0.08
CA GLN A 21 24.95 -17.70 0.57
C GLN A 21 23.97 -17.99 -0.56
N TYR A 22 23.81 -17.08 -1.52
CA TYR A 22 22.98 -17.31 -2.71
C TYR A 22 23.50 -18.49 -3.54
N PHE A 23 24.82 -18.57 -3.72
CA PHE A 23 25.46 -19.64 -4.48
C PHE A 23 25.34 -21.02 -3.80
N VAL A 24 25.52 -21.06 -2.48
CA VAL A 24 25.34 -22.29 -1.68
C VAL A 24 23.88 -22.74 -1.71
N SER A 25 22.91 -21.82 -1.67
CA SER A 25 21.49 -22.12 -1.81
C SER A 25 21.16 -22.84 -3.12
N GLU A 26 21.78 -22.44 -4.24
CA GLU A 26 21.53 -23.02 -5.56
C GLU A 26 22.17 -24.42 -5.73
N MET A 27 23.30 -24.68 -5.04
CA MET A 27 24.07 -25.91 -5.16
C MET A 27 23.49 -27.10 -4.36
N TRP A 28 22.63 -26.84 -3.37
CA TRP A 28 22.10 -27.88 -2.47
C TRP A 28 20.77 -28.49 -2.96
N GLY A 29 20.30 -28.09 -4.16
CA GLY A 29 19.04 -28.55 -4.76
C GLY A 29 19.09 -29.86 -5.55
N SER A 30 20.22 -30.54 -5.75
CA SER A 30 20.26 -31.78 -6.56
C SER A 30 21.32 -32.79 -6.12
N THR A 31 20.88 -33.94 -5.61
CA THR A 31 21.72 -35.06 -5.17
C THR A 31 22.04 -36.02 -6.32
N THR A 32 23.20 -35.90 -7.00
CA THR A 32 23.90 -37.01 -7.71
C THR A 32 25.39 -36.67 -7.91
N GLU A 33 26.29 -37.65 -7.76
CA GLU A 33 27.76 -37.47 -7.82
C GLU A 33 28.28 -36.95 -9.17
N TYR A 34 27.65 -37.35 -10.28
CA TYR A 34 28.01 -36.90 -11.63
C TYR A 34 27.78 -35.39 -11.83
N GLN A 35 26.71 -34.83 -11.23
CA GLN A 35 26.41 -33.40 -11.28
C GLN A 35 27.42 -32.58 -10.47
N ARG A 36 27.97 -33.14 -9.39
CA ARG A 36 29.01 -32.47 -8.57
C ARG A 36 30.33 -32.31 -9.33
N ALA A 37 30.74 -33.32 -10.10
CA ALA A 37 31.96 -33.26 -10.90
C ALA A 37 31.86 -32.26 -12.07
N GLN A 38 30.68 -32.15 -12.70
CA GLN A 38 30.38 -31.14 -13.72
C GLN A 38 30.31 -29.73 -13.13
N ALA A 39 29.69 -29.57 -11.95
CA ALA A 39 29.66 -28.31 -11.22
C ALA A 39 31.08 -27.81 -10.84
N MET A 40 31.99 -28.72 -10.47
CA MET A 40 33.39 -28.38 -10.17
C MET A 40 34.20 -27.92 -11.39
N ARG A 41 33.90 -28.46 -12.58
CA ARG A 41 34.50 -27.96 -13.83
C ARG A 41 33.89 -26.62 -14.27
N GLY A 42 32.59 -26.42 -14.06
CA GLY A 42 31.93 -25.13 -14.27
C GLY A 42 32.49 -24.04 -13.35
N LEU A 43 32.76 -24.35 -12.09
CA LEU A 43 33.39 -23.46 -11.11
C LEU A 43 34.74 -22.90 -11.60
N LEU A 44 35.63 -23.75 -12.13
CA LEU A 44 36.95 -23.30 -12.60
C LEU A 44 36.88 -22.35 -13.79
N VAL A 45 35.89 -22.53 -14.67
CA VAL A 45 35.62 -21.62 -15.78
C VAL A 45 35.00 -20.31 -15.26
N SER A 46 34.04 -20.41 -14.33
CA SER A 46 33.41 -19.24 -13.70
C SER A 46 34.38 -18.40 -12.86
N PHE A 47 35.41 -18.97 -12.24
CA PHE A 47 36.44 -18.20 -11.51
C PHE A 47 37.28 -17.31 -12.44
N LYS A 48 37.52 -17.76 -13.68
CA LYS A 48 38.24 -16.98 -14.69
C LYS A 48 37.40 -15.79 -15.17
N ASP A 49 36.10 -15.99 -15.32
CA ASP A 49 35.13 -14.95 -15.69
C ASP A 49 34.82 -14.00 -14.52
N LEU A 50 34.83 -14.49 -13.27
CA LEU A 50 34.67 -13.69 -12.06
C LEU A 50 35.83 -12.68 -11.91
N LYS A 51 37.07 -13.09 -12.18
CA LYS A 51 38.22 -12.18 -12.15
C LYS A 51 38.11 -11.07 -13.20
N GLN A 52 37.60 -11.38 -14.38
CA GLN A 52 37.48 -10.43 -15.50
C GLN A 52 36.29 -9.47 -15.35
N ASN A 53 35.15 -9.97 -14.85
CA ASN A 53 33.89 -9.20 -14.81
C ASN A 53 33.58 -8.57 -13.44
N TYR A 54 33.95 -9.21 -12.32
CA TYR A 54 33.60 -8.72 -10.97
C TYR A 54 34.70 -7.88 -10.29
N LEU A 55 35.97 -8.03 -10.67
CA LEU A 55 37.07 -7.21 -10.12
C LEU A 55 37.39 -5.96 -10.94
N SER A 56 36.58 -5.65 -11.97
CA SER A 56 36.68 -4.39 -12.70
C SER A 56 36.18 -3.24 -11.81
N LEU A 57 37.09 -2.33 -11.45
CA LEU A 57 36.78 -1.13 -10.64
C LEU A 57 35.65 -0.27 -11.26
N ARG A 58 35.43 -0.38 -12.57
CA ARG A 58 34.38 0.34 -13.30
C ARG A 58 33.00 -0.27 -13.05
N SER A 59 32.88 -1.60 -13.12
CA SER A 59 31.62 -2.31 -12.87
C SER A 59 31.16 -2.11 -11.43
N TRP A 60 32.09 -2.14 -10.47
CA TRP A 60 31.77 -1.86 -9.07
C TRP A 60 31.34 -0.41 -8.86
N ARG A 61 31.99 0.57 -9.49
CA ARG A 61 31.58 1.98 -9.40
C ARG A 61 30.18 2.20 -9.95
N ASP A 62 29.83 1.57 -11.07
CA ASP A 62 28.54 1.76 -11.71
C ASP A 62 27.43 1.02 -10.95
N TRP A 63 27.72 -0.16 -10.38
CA TRP A 63 26.84 -0.82 -9.43
C TRP A 63 26.65 -0.01 -8.14
N VAL A 64 27.73 0.49 -7.51
CA VAL A 64 27.64 1.34 -6.30
C VAL A 64 26.86 2.61 -6.59
N ARG A 65 27.07 3.28 -7.72
CA ARG A 65 26.28 4.47 -8.10
C ARG A 65 24.80 4.13 -8.29
N LYS A 66 24.50 3.01 -8.95
CA LYS A 66 23.13 2.55 -9.17
C LYS A 66 22.45 2.16 -7.85
N THR A 67 23.15 1.45 -6.98
CA THR A 67 22.66 1.01 -5.66
C THR A 67 22.54 2.17 -4.68
N ILE A 68 23.49 3.10 -4.63
CA ILE A 68 23.36 4.33 -3.84
C ILE A 68 22.18 5.14 -4.39
N SER A 69 22.05 5.31 -5.72
CA SER A 69 20.90 6.04 -6.27
C SER A 69 19.58 5.35 -5.94
N SER A 70 19.50 4.00 -5.94
CA SER A 70 18.28 3.28 -5.56
C SER A 70 17.96 3.36 -4.07
N ILE A 71 18.98 3.46 -3.20
CA ILE A 71 18.82 3.66 -1.75
C ILE A 71 18.46 5.12 -1.45
N THR A 72 19.00 6.08 -2.21
CA THR A 72 18.75 7.52 -2.01
C THR A 72 17.43 7.99 -2.64
N SER A 73 16.85 7.21 -3.57
CA SER A 73 15.55 7.48 -4.18
C SER A 73 14.38 6.70 -3.57
N SER A 74 14.59 5.93 -2.50
CA SER A 74 13.51 5.37 -1.70
C SER A 74 13.29 6.24 -0.46
N PRO A 75 12.12 6.88 -0.27
CA PRO A 75 11.68 7.23 1.07
C PRO A 75 11.69 5.91 1.86
N ILE A 76 12.28 5.92 3.05
CA ILE A 76 12.21 4.78 3.98
C ILE A 76 10.72 4.64 4.36
N GLU A 77 9.99 3.78 3.64
CA GLU A 77 8.75 3.20 4.13
C GLU A 77 9.15 2.13 5.15
N ASP A 78 9.17 2.54 6.40
CA ASP A 78 9.33 1.66 7.55
C ASP A 78 8.08 0.76 7.66
N ASN A 79 8.16 -0.41 7.01
CA ASN A 79 7.10 -1.41 6.96
C ASN A 79 6.99 -2.24 8.26
N ASN A 80 7.08 -1.60 9.43
CA ASN A 80 6.83 -2.25 10.72
C ASN A 80 6.29 -1.29 11.80
N VAL A 81 5.32 -0.44 11.46
CA VAL A 81 4.51 0.27 12.46
C VAL A 81 3.16 -0.45 12.64
N TYR A 82 3.22 -1.73 12.99
CA TYR A 82 2.18 -2.35 13.79
C TYR A 82 2.65 -2.37 15.24
N SER A 83 2.64 -1.18 15.86
CA SER A 83 2.59 -1.08 17.30
C SER A 83 1.47 -0.14 17.70
N ARG A 84 0.37 -0.76 18.14
CA ARG A 84 -0.38 -0.30 19.31
C ARG A 84 -1.02 1.10 19.19
N GLY A 85 -2.20 1.15 18.58
CA GLY A 85 -3.26 2.08 18.98
C GLY A 85 -3.04 3.59 18.77
N GLU A 86 -1.92 4.01 18.20
CA GLU A 86 -1.74 5.43 17.89
C GLU A 86 -2.53 5.76 16.62
N SER A 87 -3.44 6.74 16.75
CA SER A 87 -4.07 7.36 15.60
C SER A 87 -2.95 7.87 14.69
N PRO A 88 -3.05 7.71 13.36
CA PRO A 88 -2.09 8.34 12.45
C PRO A 88 -1.91 9.79 12.90
N ALA A 89 -0.66 10.20 13.17
CA ALA A 89 -0.40 11.57 13.62
C ALA A 89 -1.15 12.52 12.69
N TYR A 90 -1.94 13.43 13.25
CA TYR A 90 -2.85 14.31 12.51
C TYR A 90 -2.15 14.99 11.31
N GLU A 91 -0.87 15.33 11.48
CA GLU A 91 0.02 15.90 10.46
C GLU A 91 0.30 14.95 9.29
N VAL A 92 0.40 13.64 9.52
CA VAL A 92 0.59 12.63 8.46
C VAL A 92 -0.66 12.52 7.59
N LEU A 93 -1.85 12.55 8.19
CA LEU A 93 -3.11 12.55 7.43
C LEU A 93 -3.29 13.84 6.64
N GLN A 94 -3.00 15.00 7.25
CA GLN A 94 -3.03 16.28 6.55
C GLN A 94 -2.02 16.33 5.41
N ARG A 95 -0.80 15.81 5.60
CA ARG A 95 0.22 15.74 4.55
C ARG A 95 -0.19 14.84 3.38
N ARG A 96 -0.88 13.73 3.67
CA ARG A 96 -1.38 12.80 2.64
C ARG A 96 -2.51 13.41 1.79
N SER A 97 -3.28 14.36 2.33
CA SER A 97 -4.42 14.96 1.61
C SER A 97 -4.63 16.42 2.04
N PRO A 98 -3.75 17.35 1.62
CA PRO A 98 -3.83 18.75 2.04
C PRO A 98 -5.16 19.40 1.63
N GLU A 99 -5.70 19.03 0.47
CA GLU A 99 -6.99 19.52 -0.02
C GLU A 99 -8.19 18.80 0.61
N GLY A 100 -7.97 17.64 1.25
CA GLY A 100 -9.05 16.82 1.83
C GLY A 100 -10.08 16.32 0.82
N TYR A 101 -9.68 16.03 -0.41
CA TYR A 101 -10.55 15.44 -1.44
C TYR A 101 -11.02 14.02 -1.06
N TYR A 102 -12.11 13.59 -1.68
CA TYR A 102 -12.65 12.23 -1.59
C TYR A 102 -12.91 11.78 -0.15
N ALA A 103 -13.53 12.65 0.64
CA ALA A 103 -13.75 12.50 2.08
C ALA A 103 -12.49 12.41 2.95
N GLY A 104 -11.30 12.75 2.43
CA GLY A 104 -10.03 12.71 3.15
C GLY A 104 -9.78 13.84 4.16
N SER A 105 -10.75 14.71 4.45
CA SER A 105 -10.59 15.76 5.45
C SER A 105 -10.53 15.18 6.88
N THR A 106 -9.59 15.70 7.68
CA THR A 106 -9.41 15.37 9.10
C THR A 106 -10.33 16.19 10.03
N VAL A 107 -11.11 17.12 9.48
CA VAL A 107 -12.01 17.96 10.26
C VAL A 107 -13.22 17.13 10.70
N PRO A 108 -13.61 17.18 11.99
CA PRO A 108 -14.83 16.53 12.47
C PRO A 108 -16.07 17.03 11.74
N ARG A 109 -16.93 16.10 11.34
CA ARG A 109 -18.19 16.34 10.63
C ARG A 109 -19.35 16.28 11.63
N SER A 110 -19.49 17.36 12.42
CA SER A 110 -20.58 17.54 13.38
C SER A 110 -21.13 18.97 13.28
N PRO A 111 -22.46 19.16 13.25
CA PRO A 111 -23.49 18.11 13.23
C PRO A 111 -23.57 17.39 11.88
N ARG A 112 -24.03 16.14 11.88
CA ARG A 112 -24.31 15.40 10.64
C ARG A 112 -25.54 15.98 9.96
N PRO A 113 -25.44 16.46 8.71
CA PRO A 113 -26.59 17.01 8.01
C PRO A 113 -27.70 15.96 7.81
N VAL A 114 -28.95 16.36 8.00
CA VAL A 114 -30.12 15.45 7.96
C VAL A 114 -30.27 14.77 6.60
N HIS A 115 -29.86 15.42 5.52
CA HIS A 115 -29.94 14.90 4.15
C HIS A 115 -28.79 13.95 3.77
N VAL A 116 -27.77 13.77 4.61
CA VAL A 116 -26.77 12.71 4.43
C VAL A 116 -27.40 11.38 4.84
N LYS A 117 -27.69 10.53 3.86
CA LYS A 117 -28.51 9.34 4.07
C LYS A 117 -27.75 8.16 4.67
N TYR A 118 -26.51 7.93 4.25
CA TYR A 118 -25.72 6.76 4.63
C TYR A 118 -24.63 7.13 5.64
N ARG A 119 -24.13 6.13 6.36
CA ARG A 119 -23.17 6.29 7.45
C ARG A 119 -21.87 5.55 7.16
N VAL A 120 -20.79 6.03 7.74
CA VAL A 120 -19.50 5.35 7.75
C VAL A 120 -19.64 3.97 8.42
N GLY A 121 -19.01 2.96 7.81
CA GLY A 121 -19.08 1.57 8.24
C GLY A 121 -20.23 0.77 7.60
N GLN A 122 -21.18 1.41 6.94
CA GLN A 122 -22.23 0.68 6.23
C GLN A 122 -21.71 0.04 4.94
N THR A 123 -22.23 -1.15 4.64
CA THR A 123 -21.93 -1.86 3.40
C THR A 123 -22.93 -1.50 2.32
N ILE A 124 -22.43 -1.26 1.11
CA ILE A 124 -23.23 -0.84 -0.04
C ILE A 124 -22.99 -1.74 -1.25
N LYS A 125 -23.94 -1.71 -2.18
CA LYS A 125 -23.81 -2.16 -3.56
C LYS A 125 -24.02 -0.96 -4.48
N HIS A 126 -23.11 -0.78 -5.43
CA HIS A 126 -23.23 0.25 -6.44
C HIS A 126 -24.35 -0.11 -7.44
N LYS A 127 -25.35 0.75 -7.62
CA LYS A 127 -26.53 0.47 -8.45
C LYS A 127 -26.19 0.22 -9.92
N ARG A 128 -25.32 1.07 -10.50
CA ARG A 128 -24.91 0.97 -11.91
C ARG A 128 -23.93 -0.17 -12.21
N TYR A 129 -22.87 -0.29 -11.40
CA TYR A 129 -21.75 -1.22 -11.67
C TYR A 129 -21.82 -2.52 -10.87
N GLY A 130 -22.74 -2.65 -9.92
CA GLY A 130 -23.01 -3.89 -9.19
C GLY A 130 -21.97 -4.29 -8.13
N TYR A 131 -20.83 -3.61 -8.02
CA TYR A 131 -19.80 -3.94 -7.03
C TYR A 131 -20.25 -3.60 -5.60
N ARG A 132 -19.72 -4.34 -4.64
CA ARG A 132 -19.92 -4.15 -3.20
C ARG A 132 -18.77 -3.36 -2.60
N GLY A 133 -19.03 -2.69 -1.49
CA GLY A 133 -18.00 -1.99 -0.74
C GLY A 133 -18.48 -1.52 0.61
N VAL A 134 -17.58 -0.89 1.37
CA VAL A 134 -17.87 -0.29 2.68
C VAL A 134 -17.56 1.20 2.63
N ILE A 135 -18.47 2.01 3.19
CA ILE A 135 -18.29 3.47 3.29
C ILE A 135 -17.24 3.77 4.35
N ILE A 136 -16.16 4.45 3.96
CA ILE A 136 -15.10 4.92 4.87
C ILE A 136 -15.17 6.42 5.16
N GLY A 137 -16.03 7.14 4.45
CA GLY A 137 -16.22 8.56 4.66
C GLY A 137 -17.25 9.17 3.72
N TRP A 138 -17.77 10.33 4.09
CA TRP A 138 -18.68 11.13 3.26
C TRP A 138 -18.29 12.61 3.25
N ASP A 139 -18.64 13.30 2.18
CA ASP A 139 -18.65 14.75 2.08
C ASP A 139 -20.06 15.23 1.78
N ASN A 140 -20.54 16.23 2.53
CA ASN A 140 -21.86 16.83 2.35
C ASN A 140 -22.06 17.40 0.93
N ILE A 141 -21.01 18.01 0.40
CA ILE A 141 -20.92 18.55 -0.96
C ILE A 141 -19.72 17.87 -1.61
N ALA A 142 -19.87 17.42 -2.85
CA ALA A 142 -18.83 16.70 -3.57
C ALA A 142 -17.50 17.48 -3.56
N LYS A 143 -16.48 16.91 -2.91
CA LYS A 143 -15.14 17.48 -2.77
C LYS A 143 -14.13 16.60 -3.50
N ALA A 144 -13.86 16.94 -4.75
CA ALA A 144 -12.88 16.26 -5.60
C ALA A 144 -12.25 17.27 -6.57
N PRO A 145 -11.10 16.94 -7.21
CA PRO A 145 -10.50 17.79 -8.22
C PRO A 145 -11.52 18.17 -9.31
N PRO A 146 -11.55 19.42 -9.78
CA PRO A 146 -12.54 19.88 -10.77
C PRO A 146 -12.58 19.01 -12.03
N ASN A 147 -11.41 18.61 -12.55
CA ASN A 147 -11.30 17.74 -13.72
C ASN A 147 -11.92 16.36 -13.47
N TRP A 148 -11.74 15.81 -12.26
CA TRP A 148 -12.33 14.53 -11.88
C TRP A 148 -13.86 14.63 -11.80
N LEU A 149 -14.38 15.72 -11.22
CA LEU A 149 -15.83 15.97 -11.15
C LEU A 149 -16.43 16.09 -12.56
N LEU A 150 -15.78 16.79 -13.49
CA LEU A 150 -16.24 16.90 -14.87
C LEU A 150 -16.26 15.55 -15.60
N ALA A 151 -15.29 14.67 -15.31
CA ALA A 151 -15.21 13.35 -15.94
C ALA A 151 -16.19 12.33 -15.34
N ASN A 152 -16.45 12.39 -14.02
CA ASN A 152 -17.20 11.36 -13.30
C ASN A 152 -18.63 11.78 -12.95
N HIS A 153 -18.97 13.08 -13.04
CA HIS A 153 -20.34 13.56 -12.89
C HIS A 153 -20.87 13.95 -14.27
N PRO A 154 -21.90 13.25 -14.77
CA PRO A 154 -22.38 13.48 -16.12
C PRO A 154 -23.08 14.84 -16.22
N ALA A 155 -23.02 15.44 -17.41
CA ALA A 155 -23.49 16.82 -17.64
C ALA A 155 -25.00 16.98 -17.42
N ASP A 156 -25.77 15.90 -17.56
CA ASP A 156 -27.21 15.82 -17.31
C ASP A 156 -27.57 15.84 -15.81
N LYS A 157 -26.59 15.64 -14.91
CA LYS A 157 -26.79 15.64 -13.44
C LYS A 157 -25.89 16.64 -12.73
N PRO A 158 -26.03 17.95 -12.99
CA PRO A 158 -25.18 18.99 -12.38
C PRO A 158 -25.36 19.08 -10.85
N TYR A 159 -26.53 18.67 -10.34
CA TYR A 159 -26.82 18.68 -8.91
C TYR A 159 -25.96 17.69 -8.12
N TRP A 160 -25.36 16.68 -8.76
CA TRP A 160 -24.46 15.73 -8.09
C TRP A 160 -23.26 16.40 -7.42
N LYS A 161 -22.84 17.57 -7.91
CA LYS A 161 -21.77 18.37 -7.29
C LYS A 161 -22.18 18.97 -5.94
N LYS A 162 -23.48 19.09 -5.68
CA LYS A 162 -24.08 19.67 -4.46
C LYS A 162 -24.75 18.63 -3.57
N THR A 163 -24.68 17.35 -3.92
CA THR A 163 -25.22 16.25 -3.12
C THR A 163 -24.11 15.54 -2.34
N PRO A 164 -24.46 14.75 -1.32
CA PRO A 164 -23.49 13.94 -0.60
C PRO A 164 -22.79 12.92 -1.51
N ASN A 165 -21.46 12.89 -1.43
CA ASN A 165 -20.61 11.90 -2.07
C ASN A 165 -19.82 11.14 -1.02
N TYR A 166 -19.56 9.86 -1.29
CA TYR A 166 -19.05 8.91 -0.33
C TYR A 166 -17.79 8.24 -0.86
N SER A 167 -16.80 8.10 0.01
CA SER A 167 -15.61 7.31 -0.24
C SER A 167 -15.86 5.87 0.18
N VAL A 168 -15.62 4.93 -0.73
CA VAL A 168 -15.95 3.52 -0.58
C VAL A 168 -14.72 2.66 -0.86
N LEU A 169 -14.45 1.71 0.02
CA LEU A 169 -13.50 0.61 -0.25
C LEU A 169 -14.25 -0.52 -0.97
N VAL A 170 -13.78 -0.90 -2.16
CA VAL A 170 -14.46 -1.86 -3.03
C VAL A 170 -14.01 -3.29 -2.74
N ASP A 171 -14.95 -4.22 -2.69
CA ASP A 171 -14.62 -5.62 -2.47
C ASP A 171 -13.70 -6.19 -3.56
N GLU A 172 -12.57 -6.77 -3.15
CA GLU A 172 -11.59 -7.38 -4.08
C GLU A 172 -12.18 -8.53 -4.92
N ARG A 173 -13.26 -9.16 -4.45
CA ARG A 173 -13.96 -10.20 -5.19
C ARG A 173 -14.78 -9.64 -6.35
N ASP A 174 -15.14 -8.35 -6.30
CA ASP A 174 -15.91 -7.68 -7.34
C ASP A 174 -15.01 -6.86 -8.27
N ARG A 175 -13.92 -6.29 -7.76
CA ARG A 175 -12.90 -5.58 -8.54
C ARG A 175 -11.50 -5.85 -7.99
N PRO A 176 -10.50 -6.13 -8.83
CA PRO A 176 -9.14 -6.40 -8.37
C PRO A 176 -8.47 -5.14 -7.78
N ASP A 177 -7.34 -5.36 -7.10
CA ASP A 177 -6.37 -4.34 -6.66
C ASP A 177 -6.81 -3.41 -5.51
N GLY A 178 -7.78 -3.81 -4.69
CA GLY A 178 -8.16 -3.03 -3.49
C GLY A 178 -8.55 -1.59 -3.84
N GLN A 179 -9.51 -1.43 -4.75
CA GLN A 179 -9.88 -0.12 -5.25
C GLN A 179 -10.64 0.72 -4.22
N ARG A 180 -10.27 2.00 -4.13
CA ARG A 180 -11.08 3.04 -3.49
C ARG A 180 -11.84 3.84 -4.54
N THR A 181 -13.14 4.03 -4.33
CA THR A 181 -14.01 4.80 -5.23
C THR A 181 -14.69 5.96 -4.51
N TYR A 182 -15.08 6.98 -5.29
CA TYR A 182 -15.87 8.11 -4.80
C TYR A 182 -17.21 8.13 -5.52
N VAL A 183 -18.29 7.97 -4.78
CA VAL A 183 -19.61 7.60 -5.30
C VAL A 183 -20.67 8.56 -4.80
N VAL A 184 -21.52 9.04 -5.70
CA VAL A 184 -22.69 9.85 -5.35
C VAL A 184 -23.75 9.03 -4.62
N GLU A 185 -24.45 9.64 -3.66
CA GLU A 185 -25.49 9.00 -2.85
C GLU A 185 -26.53 8.22 -3.68
N GLU A 186 -26.97 8.81 -4.81
CA GLU A 186 -27.98 8.23 -5.69
C GLU A 186 -27.57 6.85 -6.23
N ASN A 187 -26.27 6.62 -6.42
CA ASN A 187 -25.73 5.40 -7.02
C ASN A 187 -25.48 4.28 -6.01
N MET A 188 -25.85 4.45 -4.74
CA MET A 188 -25.62 3.44 -3.70
C MET A 188 -26.91 2.88 -3.13
N GLN A 189 -26.84 1.62 -2.75
CA GLN A 189 -27.87 0.89 -2.02
C GLN A 189 -27.22 0.13 -0.87
N ILE A 190 -27.82 0.17 0.33
CA ILE A 190 -27.33 -0.58 1.49
C ILE A 190 -27.54 -2.07 1.29
N VAL A 191 -26.53 -2.84 1.67
CA VAL A 191 -26.60 -4.30 1.81
C VAL A 191 -26.23 -4.65 3.25
N TYR A 192 -26.81 -5.71 3.79
CA TYR A 192 -26.55 -6.19 5.14
C TYR A 192 -25.91 -7.59 5.08
N ASN A 193 -25.30 -8.04 6.18
CA ASN A 193 -24.70 -9.36 6.31
C ASN A 193 -23.62 -9.67 5.27
N MET A 194 -22.92 -8.65 4.78
CA MET A 194 -21.86 -8.81 3.78
C MET A 194 -20.54 -8.24 4.28
N LYS A 195 -19.62 -9.12 4.69
CA LYS A 195 -18.24 -8.71 5.00
C LYS A 195 -17.48 -8.43 3.70
N ILE A 196 -16.95 -7.22 3.58
CA ILE A 196 -16.08 -6.75 2.49
C ILE A 196 -14.65 -7.25 2.69
N ARG A 197 -14.00 -7.64 1.58
CA ARG A 197 -12.57 -7.96 1.52
C ARG A 197 -11.82 -6.82 0.84
N HIS A 198 -10.92 -6.17 1.56
CA HIS A 198 -10.09 -5.07 1.07
C HIS A 198 -8.83 -4.96 1.93
N PRO A 199 -7.63 -4.67 1.36
CA PRO A 199 -6.38 -4.59 2.11
C PRO A 199 -6.44 -3.53 3.22
N ASP A 200 -6.96 -2.35 2.91
CA ASP A 200 -7.01 -1.23 3.86
C ASP A 200 -8.14 -1.33 4.90
N ILE A 201 -8.95 -2.40 4.94
CA ILE A 201 -10.16 -2.41 5.78
C ILE A 201 -9.85 -2.28 7.28
N GLU A 202 -8.73 -2.86 7.71
CA GLU A 202 -8.27 -2.83 9.10
C GLU A 202 -7.71 -1.47 9.52
N GLU A 203 -7.39 -0.59 8.56
CA GLU A 203 -7.00 0.79 8.85
C GLU A 203 -8.18 1.60 9.42
N TYR A 204 -9.40 1.32 8.94
CA TYR A 204 -10.62 2.08 9.24
C TYR A 204 -11.52 1.42 10.30
N PHE A 205 -11.55 0.09 10.37
CA PHE A 205 -12.53 -0.65 11.16
C PHE A 205 -11.92 -1.72 12.06
N ASP A 206 -12.45 -1.88 13.27
CA ASP A 206 -12.00 -2.91 14.23
C ASP A 206 -12.75 -4.23 14.05
N LYS A 207 -14.08 -4.18 13.85
CA LYS A 207 -14.97 -5.35 13.82
C LYS A 207 -16.12 -5.14 12.84
N PHE A 208 -16.74 -6.24 12.42
CA PHE A 208 -17.99 -6.26 11.66
C PHE A 208 -19.08 -6.90 12.53
N ASP A 209 -20.18 -6.19 12.78
CA ASP A 209 -21.26 -6.65 13.67
C ASP A 209 -22.36 -7.44 12.94
N GLY A 210 -22.21 -7.67 11.63
CA GLY A 210 -23.19 -8.31 10.77
C GLY A 210 -23.99 -7.32 9.94
N ALA A 211 -24.25 -6.11 10.44
CA ALA A 211 -24.95 -5.06 9.70
C ALA A 211 -23.98 -3.98 9.18
N GLN A 212 -23.01 -3.60 10.00
CA GLN A 212 -22.07 -2.50 9.76
C GLN A 212 -20.70 -2.78 10.39
N TYR A 213 -19.72 -2.00 9.97
CA TYR A 213 -18.38 -2.02 10.53
C TYR A 213 -18.25 -1.02 11.68
N LEU A 214 -17.64 -1.46 12.78
CA LEU A 214 -17.31 -0.61 13.91
C LEU A 214 -16.05 0.20 13.60
N MET A 215 -16.23 1.52 13.49
CA MET A 215 -15.14 2.46 13.24
C MET A 215 -14.07 2.41 14.34
N ARG A 216 -12.81 2.52 13.91
CA ARG A 216 -11.69 2.74 14.82
C ARG A 216 -11.80 4.12 15.49
N PRO A 217 -11.16 4.32 16.67
CA PRO A 217 -11.28 5.56 17.43
C PRO A 217 -10.96 6.83 16.63
N TRP A 218 -9.97 6.78 15.74
CA TRP A 218 -9.57 7.95 14.94
C TRP A 218 -10.65 8.35 13.93
N LEU A 219 -11.30 7.38 13.29
CA LEU A 219 -12.35 7.62 12.30
C LEU A 219 -13.63 8.13 12.99
N ARG A 220 -13.93 7.59 14.18
CA ARG A 220 -15.04 8.05 15.02
C ARG A 220 -14.87 9.51 15.48
N ARG A 221 -13.63 10.00 15.67
CA ARG A 221 -13.41 11.44 15.96
C ARG A 221 -13.79 12.33 14.78
N ILE A 222 -13.64 11.83 13.56
CA ILE A 222 -14.01 12.55 12.33
C ILE A 222 -15.52 12.44 12.08
N TYR A 223 -16.13 11.29 12.36
CA TYR A 223 -17.55 11.01 12.18
C TYR A 223 -18.21 10.59 13.50
N PRO A 224 -18.39 11.52 14.46
CA PRO A 224 -18.85 11.19 15.81
C PRO A 224 -20.33 10.77 15.90
N GLU A 225 -21.14 11.11 14.89
CA GLU A 225 -22.59 10.91 14.86
C GLU A 225 -23.03 9.76 13.92
N ASP A 226 -22.07 9.01 13.39
CA ASP A 226 -22.30 7.86 12.50
C ASP A 226 -22.39 6.54 13.29
#